data_AF-A0A1W2A0J9-F1
#
_entry.id   AF-A0A1W2A0J9-F1
#
_cell.length_a   1.000
_cell.length_b   1.000
_cell.length_c   1.000
_cell.angle_alpha   90.00
_cell.angle_beta   90.00
_cell.angle_gamma   90.00
#
_symmetry.space_group_name_H-M   'P 1'
#
loop_
_entity.id
_entity.type
_entity.pdbx_description
1 polymer ?
#
loop_
_entity_poly.entity_id
_entity_poly.type
_entity_poly.pdbx_seq_one_letter_code
_entity_poly.pdbx_strand_id
1 'polypeptide(L)' 'MKKYLFYGSILISVFLLINILSILISDFSRLTTYGFGYLTGKIIMLLIFLTLSFIVRKHKTVA' A
#
# COMPACT_ATOMS: atom_id res chain seq x y z
N MET A 1 20.10 9.63 4.12
CA MET A 1 19.77 8.42 3.32
C MET A 1 18.43 7.78 3.67
N LYS A 2 17.98 7.70 4.94
CA LYS A 2 16.65 7.15 5.30
C LYS A 2 15.42 7.97 4.83
N LYS A 3 15.59 9.25 4.47
CA LYS A 3 14.49 10.13 3.99
C LYS A 3 13.95 9.68 2.62
N TYR A 4 14.84 9.31 1.70
CA TYR A 4 14.46 8.86 0.35
C TYR A 4 13.67 7.55 0.37
N LEU A 5 14.03 6.62 1.27
CA LEU A 5 13.27 5.37 1.49
C LEU A 5 11.85 5.64 2.01
N PHE A 6 11.68 6.65 2.88
CA PHE A 6 10.37 7.05 3.38
C PHE A 6 9.50 7.69 2.28
N TYR A 7 10.06 8.64 1.52
CA TYR A 7 9.35 9.26 0.40
C TYR A 7 9.05 8.26 -0.73
N GLY A 8 9.96 7.33 -1.02
CA GLY A 8 9.74 6.25 -1.98
C GLY A 8 8.62 5.29 -1.54
N SER A 9 8.61 4.90 -0.26
CA SER A 9 7.54 4.07 0.32
C SER A 9 6.17 4.76 0.24
N ILE A 10 6.11 6.07 0.51
CA ILE A 10 4.88 6.87 0.37
C ILE A 10 4.39 6.89 -1.07
N LEU A 11 5.25 7.16 -2.05
CA LEU A 11 4.90 7.17 -3.47
C LEU A 11 4.33 5.82 -3.92
N ILE A 12 4.99 4.73 -3.55
CA ILE A 12 4.55 3.36 -3.84
C ILE A 12 3.20 3.08 -3.18
N SER A 13 3.00 3.51 -1.94
CA SER A 13 1.75 3.31 -1.20
C SER A 13 0.58 4.06 -1.86
N VAL A 14 0.78 5.31 -2.29
CA VAL A 14 -0.25 6.09 -3.01
C VAL A 14 -0.59 5.45 -4.35
N PHE A 15 0.41 4.97 -5.11
CA PHE A 15 0.18 4.26 -6.37
C PHE A 15 -0.62 2.96 -6.19
N LEU A 16 -0.29 2.19 -5.15
CA LEU A 16 -1.05 0.99 -4.75
C LEU A 16 -2.49 1.33 -4.39
N LEU A 17 -2.71 2.44 -3.67
CA LEU A 17 -4.03 2.88 -3.25
C LEU A 17 -4.92 3.25 -4.45
N ILE A 18 -4.39 4.01 -5.42
CA ILE A 18 -5.11 4.36 -6.66
C ILE A 18 -5.45 3.08 -7.44
N ASN A 19 -4.53 2.13 -7.51
CA ASN A 19 -4.76 0.83 -8.15
C ASN A 19 -5.90 0.05 -7.47
N ILE A 20 -5.91 -0.01 -6.14
CA ILE A 20 -6.95 -0.68 -5.36
C ILE A 20 -8.30 0.00 -5.61
N LEU A 21 -8.37 1.34 -5.52
CA LEU A 21 -9.58 2.12 -5.76
C LEU A 21 -10.11 1.94 -7.19
N SER A 22 -9.23 1.94 -8.20
CA SER A 22 -9.60 1.72 -9.59
C SER A 22 -10.25 0.35 -9.78
N ILE A 23 -9.69 -0.69 -9.16
CA ILE A 23 -10.24 -2.06 -9.18
C ILE A 23 -11.58 -2.11 -8.43
N LEU A 24 -11.67 -1.42 -7.31
CA LEU A 24 -12.87 -1.40 -6.46
C LEU A 24 -14.05 -0.68 -7.12
N ILE A 25 -13.80 0.31 -7.97
CA ILE A 25 -14.84 1.13 -8.61
C ILE A 25 -15.17 0.60 -10.02
N SER A 26 -14.15 0.25 -10.81
CA SER A 26 -14.31 -0.08 -12.24
C SER A 26 -14.45 -1.57 -12.51
N ASP A 27 -13.77 -2.41 -11.72
CA ASP A 27 -13.67 -3.85 -11.95
C ASP A 27 -14.37 -4.69 -10.88
N PHE A 28 -15.11 -4.08 -9.96
CA PHE A 28 -15.84 -4.82 -8.90
C PHE A 28 -16.81 -5.85 -9.48
N SER A 29 -17.42 -5.55 -10.64
CA SER A 29 -18.28 -6.49 -11.37
C SER A 29 -17.50 -7.63 -12.04
N ARG A 30 -16.19 -7.47 -12.27
CA ARG A 30 -15.27 -8.48 -12.81
C ARG A 30 -14.46 -9.22 -11.74
N LEU A 31 -14.57 -8.80 -10.48
CA LEU A 31 -14.05 -9.49 -9.28
C LEU A 31 -14.87 -10.76 -9.00
N THR A 32 -14.88 -11.70 -9.95
CA THR A 32 -15.31 -13.06 -9.67
C THR A 32 -14.32 -13.75 -8.72
N THR A 33 -14.62 -14.99 -8.32
CA THR A 33 -14.02 -15.79 -7.23
C THR A 33 -12.51 -15.67 -6.95
N TYR A 34 -11.67 -15.28 -7.93
CA TYR A 34 -10.22 -15.07 -7.77
C TYR A 34 -9.77 -13.59 -7.71
N GLY A 35 -10.59 -12.64 -8.15
CA GLY A 35 -10.29 -11.20 -8.13
C GLY A 35 -10.24 -10.62 -6.71
N PHE A 36 -11.03 -11.18 -5.78
CA PHE A 36 -10.96 -10.83 -4.36
C PHE A 36 -9.65 -11.25 -3.71
N GLY A 37 -9.03 -12.36 -4.16
CA GLY A 37 -7.70 -12.77 -3.68
C GLY A 37 -6.60 -11.78 -4.10
N TYR A 38 -6.66 -11.30 -5.35
CA TYR A 38 -5.76 -10.25 -5.84
C TYR A 38 -5.92 -8.92 -5.10
N LEU A 39 -7.16 -8.51 -4.85
CA LEU A 39 -7.47 -7.31 -4.07
C LEU A 39 -6.96 -7.44 -2.62
N THR A 40 -7.22 -8.59 -2.00
CA THR A 40 -6.76 -8.88 -0.63
C THR A 40 -5.23 -8.86 -0.55
N GLY A 41 -4.54 -9.43 -1.53
CA GLY A 41 -3.07 -9.35 -1.64
C GLY A 41 -2.56 -7.91 -1.73
N LYS A 42 -3.18 -7.06 -2.56
CA LYS A 42 -2.83 -5.62 -2.64
C LYS A 42 -3.06 -4.88 -1.32
N ILE A 43 -4.15 -5.17 -0.61
CA ILE A 43 -4.45 -4.57 0.70
C ILE A 43 -3.42 -4.99 1.75
N ILE A 44 -3.06 -6.28 1.81
CA ILE A 44 -2.01 -6.78 2.72
C ILE A 44 -0.67 -6.12 2.41
N MET A 45 -0.31 -6.02 1.13
CA MET A 45 0.93 -5.37 0.69
C MET A 45 0.97 -3.88 1.09
N LEU A 46 -0.16 -3.17 0.96
CA LEU A 46 -0.30 -1.79 1.40
C LEU A 46 -0.12 -1.65 2.92
N LEU A 47 -0.71 -2.55 3.72
CA LEU A 47 -0.56 -2.56 5.18
C LEU A 47 0.89 -2.83 5.63
N ILE A 48 1.61 -3.71 4.93
CA ILE A 48 3.04 -3.96 5.18
C ILE A 48 3.86 -2.70 4.91
N PHE A 49 3.64 -2.01 3.79
CA PHE A 49 4.36 -0.77 3.49
C PHE A 49 4.02 0.37 4.47
N LEU A 50 2.76 0.47 4.91
CA LEU A 50 2.31 1.42 5.92
C LEU A 50 2.97 1.18 7.28
N THR A 51 2.99 -0.07 7.74
CA THR A 51 3.62 -0.44 9.02
C THR A 51 5.13 -0.23 8.99
N LEU A 52 5.80 -0.62 7.91
CA LEU A 52 7.23 -0.34 7.71
C LEU A 52 7.51 1.18 7.69
N SER A 53 6.69 1.95 6.98
CA SER A 53 6.81 3.42 6.94
C SER A 53 6.64 4.04 8.33
N PHE A 54 5.68 3.55 9.13
CA PHE A 54 5.43 4.02 10.49
C PHE A 54 6.58 3.69 11.45
N ILE A 55 7.13 2.47 11.38
CA ILE A 55 8.28 2.05 12.19
C ILE A 55 9.53 2.88 11.83
N VAL A 56 9.79 3.10 10.55
CA VAL A 56 10.90 3.94 10.07
C VAL A 56 10.75 5.39 10.55
N ARG A 57 9.52 5.92 10.60
CA ARG A 57 9.25 7.26 11.15
C ARG A 57 9.49 7.31 12.66
N LYS A 58 9.01 6.32 13.43
CA LYS A 58 9.20 6.26 14.89
C LYS A 58 10.68 6.22 15.29
N HIS A 59 11.51 5.52 14.52
CA HIS A 59 12.96 5.42 14.77
C HIS A 59 13.70 6.76 14.59
N LYS A 60 13.08 7.77 13.94
CA LYS A 60 13.62 9.12 13.82
C LYS A 60 13.19 10.08 14.92
N THR A 61 12.18 9.73 15.72
CA THR A 61 11.64 10.59 16.78
C THR A 61 12.26 10.27 18.15
N VAL A 62 13.07 9.20 18.25
CA VAL A 62 13.74 8.77 19.49
C VAL A 62 15.27 8.93 19.38
N ALA A 63 15.75 9.82 18.52
CA ALA A 63 17.17 10.14 18.40
C ALA A 63 17.37 11.65 18.48
#